data_AF-A0A1S1T1A9-F1
#
_entry.id   AF-A0A1S1T1A9-F1
#
_cell.length_a   1.000
_cell.length_b   1.000
_cell.length_c   1.000
_cell.angle_alpha   90.00
_cell.angle_beta   90.00
_cell.angle_gamma   90.00
#
_symmetry.space_group_name_H-M   'P 1'
#
loop_
_entity.id
_entity.type
_entity.pdbx_description
1 polymer ?
#
loop_
_entity_poly.entity_id
_entity_poly.type
_entity_poly.pdbx_seq_one_letter_code
_entity_poly.pdbx_strand_id
1 'polypeptide(L)' 'MTDPTHQAHEEKNTDAVPEDTPFAAENTCRRCKGTGKVDGNRCPDCQGSGKVITPVGGAG' A
#
# COMPACT_ATOMS: atom_id res chain seq x y z
N MET A 1 -15.56 -4.40 -44.10
CA MET A 1 -14.50 -3.41 -44.42
C MET A 1 -14.26 -2.64 -43.14
N THR A 2 -13.01 -2.68 -42.70
CA THR A 2 -12.49 -2.46 -41.35
C THR A 2 -12.74 -1.04 -40.82
N ASP A 3 -13.10 -0.90 -39.54
CA ASP A 3 -12.27 -0.05 -38.66
C ASP A 3 -11.92 -0.78 -37.35
N PRO A 4 -10.62 -0.99 -37.07
CA PRO A 4 -10.08 -1.74 -35.96
C PRO A 4 -9.38 -0.80 -34.97
N THR A 5 -10.11 0.07 -34.27
CA THR A 5 -9.48 1.02 -33.33
C THR A 5 -10.55 1.51 -32.35
N HIS A 6 -10.55 1.22 -31.06
CA HIS A 6 -9.62 1.70 -30.05
C HIS A 6 -9.84 0.84 -28.78
N GLN A 7 -8.86 0.06 -28.33
CA GLN A 7 -7.78 0.46 -27.41
C GLN A 7 -8.22 0.55 -25.94
N ALA A 8 -7.63 -0.35 -25.15
CA ALA A 8 -7.27 -0.19 -23.74
C ALA A 8 -8.38 0.38 -22.84
N HIS A 9 -9.33 -0.47 -22.44
CA HIS A 9 -9.79 -0.30 -21.06
C HIS A 9 -8.72 -0.95 -20.19
N GLU A 10 -7.82 -0.09 -19.72
CA GLU A 10 -6.79 -0.38 -18.73
C GLU A 10 -7.28 -1.45 -17.76
N GLU A 11 -6.43 -2.47 -17.59
CA GLU A 11 -6.48 -3.41 -16.48
C GLU A 11 -6.29 -2.63 -15.18
N LYS A 12 -7.31 -1.84 -14.83
CA LYS A 12 -7.40 -1.14 -13.57
C LYS A 12 -7.45 -2.25 -12.54
N ASN A 13 -6.31 -2.49 -11.91
CA ASN A 13 -6.14 -3.46 -10.85
C ASN A 13 -7.34 -3.29 -9.88
N THR A 14 -8.20 -4.29 -9.84
CA THR A 14 -9.48 -4.23 -9.13
C THR A 14 -9.27 -4.06 -7.61
N ASP A 15 -8.04 -4.22 -7.14
CA ASP A 15 -7.62 -4.06 -5.76
C ASP A 15 -7.07 -2.66 -5.42
N ALA A 16 -7.07 -1.71 -6.38
CA ALA A 16 -6.67 -0.33 -6.08
C ALA A 16 -7.76 0.39 -5.28
N VAL A 17 -7.46 0.79 -4.04
CA VAL A 17 -8.38 1.53 -3.15
C VAL A 17 -7.86 2.97 -2.94
N PRO A 18 -8.73 4.01 -2.96
CA PRO A 18 -8.31 5.41 -2.78
C PRO A 18 -7.67 5.70 -1.42
N GLU A 19 -6.84 6.74 -1.33
CA GLU A 19 -6.19 7.13 -0.06
C GLU A 19 -7.17 7.55 1.05
N ASP A 20 -8.38 7.96 0.67
CA ASP A 20 -9.47 8.32 1.59
C ASP A 20 -10.34 7.12 2.00
N THR A 21 -9.89 5.89 1.76
CA THR A 21 -10.63 4.68 2.13
C THR A 21 -10.88 4.66 3.64
N PRO A 22 -12.14 4.74 4.08
CA PRO A 22 -12.47 4.58 5.48
C PRO A 22 -11.90 3.24 5.95
N PHE A 23 -11.39 3.19 7.18
CA PHE A 23 -10.69 2.01 7.70
C PHE A 23 -9.29 1.78 7.11
N ALA A 24 -8.51 2.79 6.72
CA ALA A 24 -7.05 2.65 6.76
C ALA A 24 -6.59 2.96 8.19
N ALA A 25 -5.93 2.02 8.87
CA ALA A 25 -5.39 2.23 10.21
C ALA A 25 -3.88 2.17 10.20
N GLU A 26 -3.28 2.99 11.07
CA GLU A 26 -1.88 2.84 11.40
C GLU A 26 -1.64 1.47 12.03
N ASN A 27 -0.90 0.62 11.34
CA ASN A 27 -0.41 -0.64 11.88
C ASN A 27 1.07 -0.53 12.22
N THR A 28 1.49 -1.29 13.23
CA THR A 28 2.92 -1.35 13.61
C THR A 28 3.72 -1.94 12.46
N CYS A 29 4.79 -1.27 12.05
CA CYS A 29 5.66 -1.78 10.99
C CYS A 29 6.30 -3.11 11.43
N ARG A 30 6.00 -4.19 10.71
CA ARG A 30 6.48 -5.55 11.05
C ARG A 30 8.00 -5.69 10.94
N ARG A 31 8.65 -4.94 10.05
CA ARG A 31 10.08 -5.01 9.81
C ARG A 31 10.89 -4.43 10.97
N CYS A 32 10.56 -3.23 11.43
CA CYS A 32 11.24 -2.60 12.56
C CYS A 32 10.56 -2.86 13.90
N LYS A 33 9.41 -3.55 13.92
CA LYS A 33 8.59 -3.80 15.12
C LYS A 33 8.25 -2.52 15.89
N GLY A 34 7.92 -1.45 15.17
CA GLY A 34 7.56 -0.16 15.78
C GLY A 34 8.71 0.78 16.14
N THR A 35 9.97 0.34 16.06
CA THR A 35 11.12 1.18 16.48
C THR A 35 11.47 2.30 15.49
N GLY A 36 10.99 2.21 14.25
CA GLY A 36 11.40 3.08 13.14
C GLY A 36 12.82 2.83 12.63
N LYS A 37 13.55 1.85 13.18
CA LYS A 37 14.94 1.55 12.79
C LYS A 37 15.18 0.05 12.61
N VAL A 38 16.05 -0.27 11.66
CA VAL A 38 16.56 -1.62 11.41
C VAL A 38 18.08 -1.49 11.35
N ASP A 39 18.79 -2.25 12.19
CA ASP A 39 20.25 -2.23 12.30
C ASP A 39 20.83 -0.82 12.50
N GLY A 40 20.14 -0.01 13.33
CA GLY A 40 20.52 1.38 13.62
C GLY A 40 20.17 2.40 12.53
N ASN A 41 19.82 1.95 11.32
CA ASN A 41 19.44 2.78 10.19
C ASN A 41 17.92 3.02 10.13
N ARG A 42 17.49 4.08 9.44
CA ARG A 42 16.08 4.37 9.21
C ARG A 42 15.41 3.20 8.50
N CYS A 43 14.31 2.69 9.05
CA CYS A 43 13.57 1.59 8.44
C CYS A 43 13.02 2.01 7.07
N PRO A 44 13.32 1.29 5.98
CA PRO A 44 12.87 1.67 4.63
C PRO A 44 11.36 1.48 4.43
N ASP A 45 10.75 0.52 5.14
CA ASP A 45 9.33 0.17 4.97
C ASP A 45 8.37 1.21 5.56
N CYS A 46 8.75 1.82 6.69
CA CYS A 46 7.96 2.85 7.36
C CYS A 46 8.62 4.23 7.34
N GLN A 47 9.75 4.35 6.64
CA GLN A 47 10.51 5.60 6.52
C GLN A 47 10.90 6.24 7.87
N GLY A 48 10.99 5.43 8.92
CA GLY A 48 11.36 5.87 10.26
C GLY A 48 10.20 6.21 11.20
N SER A 49 8.95 6.14 10.75
CA SER A 49 7.79 6.42 11.61
C SER A 49 7.50 5.32 12.64
N GLY A 50 7.93 4.09 12.36
CA GLY A 50 7.55 2.89 13.13
C GLY A 50 6.16 2.34 12.78
N LYS A 51 5.39 3.03 11.93
CA LYS A 51 4.02 2.69 11.56
C LYS A 51 3.83 2.66 10.04
N VAL A 52 2.89 1.86 9.56
CA VAL A 52 2.49 1.82 8.16
C VAL A 52 0.98 2.00 8.06
N ILE A 53 0.52 2.69 7.02
CA ILE A 53 -0.90 2.79 6.73
C ILE A 53 -1.28 1.56 5.92
N THR A 54 -2.15 0.73 6.47
CA THR A 54 -2.68 -0.45 5.76
C THR A 54 -4.20 -0.37 5.70
N PRO A 55 -4.82 -0.82 4.60
CA PRO A 55 -6.27 -1.03 4.58
C PRO A 55 -6.62 -2.03 5.68
N VAL A 56 -7.55 -1.68 6.57
CA VAL A 56 -8.02 -2.52 7.67
C VAL A 56 -8.93 -3.57 7.05
N GLY A 57 -8.35 -4.72 6.71
CA GLY A 57 -9.10 -5.83 6.13
C GLY A 57 -8.30 -7.08 5.78
N GLY A 58 -7.02 -7.19 6.12
CA GLY A 58 -6.17 -8.33 5.73
C GLY A 58 -5.74 -9.22 6.89
N ALA A 59 -6.69 -9.90 7.54
CA ALA A 59 -6.39 -11.13 8.26
C ALA A 59 -6.83 -12.31 7.35
N GLY A 60 -5.85 -12.92 6.68
CA GLY A 60 -5.99 -14.09 5.83
C GLY A 60 -4.61 -14.71 5.62
#